data_AF-A0AAU2YA82-F1
#
_entry.id   AF-A0AAU2YA82-F1
#
_cell.length_a   1.000
_cell.length_b   1.000
_cell.length_c   1.000
_cell.angle_alpha   90.00
_cell.angle_beta   90.00
_cell.angle_gamma   90.00
#
_symmetry.space_group_name_H-M   'P 1'
#
loop_
_entity.id
_entity.type
_entity.pdbx_description
1 polymer ?
#
loop_
_entity_poly.entity_id
_entity_poly.type
_entity_poly.pdbx_seq_one_letter_code
_entity_poly.pdbx_strand_id
1 'polypeptide(L)'
;MTTTAMTDAVERDARVLLAQYDDGSWCPADGEFALAGDLARAHWSGSAFRAALRELPPSVRSGRLIDVLNPAAKILELVDASGARDALRALRQLADALAAD
;
A
#
# COMPACT_ATOMS: atom_id res chain seq x y z
N MET A 1 14.34 -8.43 -16.12
CA MET A 1 13.37 -9.35 -15.46
C MET A 1 13.23 -8.95 -14.00
N THR A 2 12.59 -7.82 -13.70
CA THR A 2 12.64 -7.24 -12.33
C THR A 2 11.33 -6.57 -11.93
N THR A 3 10.59 -5.98 -12.87
CA THR A 3 9.32 -5.32 -12.60
C THR A 3 8.20 -6.31 -12.26
N THR A 4 8.05 -7.40 -13.00
CA THR A 4 6.97 -8.39 -12.80
C THR A 4 7.06 -9.12 -11.46
N ALA A 5 8.27 -9.54 -11.05
CA ALA A 5 8.45 -10.20 -9.76
C ALA A 5 8.14 -9.25 -8.59
N MET A 6 8.44 -7.94 -8.75
CA MET A 6 8.14 -6.93 -7.74
C MET A 6 6.64 -6.62 -7.67
N THR A 7 5.94 -6.55 -8.82
CA THR A 7 4.48 -6.39 -8.83
C THR A 7 3.78 -7.59 -8.22
N ASP A 8 4.20 -8.82 -8.54
CA ASP A 8 3.60 -10.04 -7.98
C ASP A 8 3.85 -10.15 -6.46
N ALA A 9 5.01 -9.72 -5.99
CA ALA A 9 5.32 -9.67 -4.56
C ALA A 9 4.41 -8.67 -3.84
N VAL A 10 4.28 -7.44 -4.36
CA VAL A 10 3.41 -6.41 -3.77
C VAL A 10 1.95 -6.83 -3.78
N GLU A 11 1.47 -7.45 -4.86
CA GLU A 11 0.11 -7.99 -4.91
C GLU A 11 -0.11 -9.05 -3.82
N ARG A 12 0.83 -10.01 -3.70
CA ARG A 12 0.75 -11.08 -2.71
C ARG A 12 0.77 -10.51 -1.30
N ASP A 13 1.70 -9.61 -1.00
CA ASP A 13 1.87 -9.03 0.32
C ASP A 13 0.65 -8.19 0.71
N ALA A 14 0.10 -7.41 -0.22
CA ALA A 14 -1.14 -6.66 0.02
C ALA A 14 -2.32 -7.59 0.33
N ARG A 15 -2.48 -8.70 -0.40
CA ARG A 15 -3.55 -9.68 -0.13
C ARG A 15 -3.35 -10.42 1.19
N VAL A 16 -2.12 -10.79 1.52
CA VAL A 16 -1.81 -11.44 2.81
C VAL A 16 -2.10 -10.49 3.95
N LEU A 17 -1.71 -9.21 3.83
CA LEU A 17 -1.95 -8.22 4.87
C LEU A 17 -3.44 -7.92 5.04
N LEU A 18 -4.21 -7.87 3.94
CA LEU A 18 -5.68 -7.75 3.99
C LEU A 18 -6.32 -8.97 4.69
N ALA A 19 -5.88 -10.19 4.37
CA ALA A 19 -6.39 -11.39 5.05
C ALA A 19 -6.07 -11.40 6.55
N GLN A 20 -4.89 -10.91 6.94
CA GLN A 20 -4.50 -10.75 8.35
C GLN A 20 -5.32 -9.68 9.07
N TYR A 21 -5.73 -8.63 8.35
CA TYR A 21 -6.66 -7.64 8.86
C TYR A 21 -8.05 -8.27 9.08
N ASP A 22 -8.58 -8.94 8.07
CA ASP A 22 -9.91 -9.56 8.10
C ASP A 22 -10.03 -10.66 9.17
N ASP A 23 -8.95 -11.43 9.44
CA ASP A 23 -8.94 -12.46 10.50
C ASP A 23 -8.58 -11.93 11.90
N GLY A 24 -8.21 -10.64 12.00
CA GLY A 24 -7.83 -9.96 13.23
C GLY A 24 -6.43 -10.28 13.76
N SER A 25 -5.59 -11.02 13.02
CA SER A 25 -4.19 -11.30 13.39
C SER A 25 -3.26 -10.11 13.21
N TRP A 26 -3.68 -9.09 12.44
CA TRP A 26 -3.00 -7.81 12.34
C TRP A 26 -3.97 -6.66 12.65
N CYS A 27 -3.63 -5.90 13.69
CA CYS A 27 -4.29 -4.63 14.00
C CYS A 27 -3.37 -3.47 13.55
N PRO A 28 -3.80 -2.65 12.59
CA PRO A 28 -3.10 -1.42 12.22
C PRO A 28 -3.08 -0.45 13.39
N ALA A 29 -2.02 0.36 13.50
CA ALA A 29 -2.01 1.48 14.43
C ALA A 29 -2.93 2.61 13.95
N ASP A 30 -3.39 3.50 14.84
CA ASP A 30 -4.23 4.66 14.48
C ASP A 30 -3.64 5.51 13.34
N GLY A 31 -2.31 5.62 13.29
CA GLY A 31 -1.62 6.33 12.22
C GLY A 31 -1.59 5.59 10.88
N GLU A 32 -1.66 4.25 10.88
CA GLU A 32 -1.83 3.45 9.66
C GLU A 32 -3.26 3.55 9.14
N PHE A 33 -4.27 3.60 10.02
CA PHE A 33 -5.67 3.88 9.64
C PHE A 33 -5.84 5.25 8.99
N ALA A 34 -5.29 6.29 9.62
CA ALA A 34 -5.33 7.65 9.06
C ALA A 34 -4.66 7.71 7.67
N LEU A 35 -3.50 7.07 7.53
CA LEU A 35 -2.81 6.96 6.24
C LEU A 35 -3.66 6.21 5.20
N ALA A 36 -4.26 5.08 5.58
CA ALA A 36 -5.09 4.30 4.67
C ALA A 36 -6.31 5.10 4.19
N GLY A 37 -6.97 5.84 5.09
CA GLY A 37 -8.07 6.75 4.74
C GLY A 37 -7.66 7.89 3.80
N ASP A 38 -6.46 8.44 3.98
CA ASP A 38 -5.92 9.45 3.06
C ASP A 38 -5.57 8.84 1.70
N LEU A 39 -4.99 7.64 1.68
CA LEU A 39 -4.69 6.91 0.44
C LEU A 39 -5.96 6.49 -0.31
N ALA A 40 -7.00 6.03 0.39
CA ALA A 40 -8.30 5.66 -0.19
C ALA A 40 -8.93 6.85 -0.95
N ARG A 41 -8.75 8.08 -0.46
CA ARG A 41 -9.27 9.30 -1.09
C ARG A 41 -8.28 9.92 -2.09
N ALA A 42 -6.99 9.63 -1.97
CA ALA A 42 -5.97 10.23 -2.81
C ALA A 42 -5.95 9.66 -4.24
N HIS A 43 -5.52 10.50 -5.18
CA HIS A 43 -5.16 10.06 -6.51
C HIS A 43 -3.76 9.44 -6.51
N TRP A 44 -3.67 8.18 -6.94
CA TRP A 44 -2.43 7.41 -6.86
C TRP A 44 -1.52 7.75 -8.02
N SER A 45 -0.49 8.55 -7.73
CA SER A 45 0.63 8.82 -8.62
C SER A 45 1.92 8.58 -7.86
N GLY A 46 3.02 8.22 -8.54
CA GLY A 46 4.30 7.98 -7.88
C GLY A 46 4.75 9.17 -7.03
N SER A 47 4.51 10.40 -7.50
CA SER A 47 4.79 11.63 -6.76
C SER A 47 3.91 11.81 -5.52
N ALA A 48 2.59 11.58 -5.62
CA ALA A 48 1.69 11.67 -4.47
C ALA A 48 2.02 10.62 -3.41
N PHE A 49 2.34 9.39 -3.82
CA PHE A 49 2.73 8.30 -2.91
C PHE A 49 4.03 8.63 -2.18
N ARG A 50 5.04 9.11 -2.90
CA ARG A 50 6.33 9.50 -2.32
C ARG A 50 6.18 10.66 -1.32
N ALA A 51 5.34 11.64 -1.65
CA ALA A 51 5.04 12.75 -0.75
C ALA A 51 4.38 12.24 0.54
N ALA A 52 3.33 11.42 0.42
CA ALA A 52 2.66 10.81 1.56
C ALA A 52 3.62 10.04 2.46
N LEU A 53 4.45 9.15 1.90
CA LEU A 53 5.44 8.36 2.66
C LEU A 53 6.50 9.24 3.38
N ARG A 54 6.82 10.41 2.82
CA ARG A 54 7.80 11.33 3.41
C ARG A 54 7.24 12.06 4.63
N GLU A 55 5.96 12.41 4.59
CA GLU A 55 5.28 13.15 5.65
C GLU A 55 4.86 12.28 6.84
N LEU A 56 5.03 10.95 6.73
CA LEU A 56 4.67 10.03 7.80
C LEU A 56 5.50 10.23 9.08
N PRO A 57 4.84 10.18 10.25
CA PRO A 57 5.54 10.15 11.53
C PRO A 57 6.36 8.85 11.66
N PRO A 58 7.47 8.87 12.41
CA PRO A 58 8.39 7.73 12.53
C PRO A 58 7.74 6.48 13.14
N SER A 59 6.70 6.64 13.96
CA SER A 59 5.91 5.53 14.51
C SER A 59 5.15 4.75 13.43
N VAL A 60 4.62 5.44 12.42
CA VAL A 60 3.90 4.82 11.29
C VAL A 60 4.87 4.27 10.26
N ARG A 61 6.05 4.91 10.09
CA ARG A 61 7.07 4.49 9.11
C ARG A 61 7.58 3.06 9.30
N SER A 62 7.52 2.53 10.53
CA SER A 62 7.90 1.14 10.86
C SER A 62 6.71 0.17 10.83
N GLY A 63 5.53 0.62 10.39
CA GLY A 63 4.31 -0.18 10.32
C GLY A 63 4.32 -1.14 9.12
N ARG A 64 3.59 -2.26 9.27
CA ARG A 64 3.51 -3.28 8.21
C ARG A 64 2.88 -2.74 6.93
N LEU A 65 1.97 -1.77 7.04
CA LEU A 65 1.38 -1.12 5.87
C LEU A 65 2.47 -0.43 5.03
N ILE A 66 3.46 0.19 5.67
CA ILE A 66 4.55 0.91 4.98
C ILE A 66 5.49 -0.05 4.25
N ASP A 67 5.75 -1.22 4.82
CA ASP A 67 6.58 -2.25 4.18
C ASP A 67 5.98 -2.69 2.83
N VAL A 68 4.66 -2.71 2.70
CA VAL A 68 3.96 -3.02 1.44
C VAL A 68 3.84 -1.79 0.52
N LEU A 69 3.65 -0.59 1.07
CA LEU A 69 3.52 0.65 0.28
C LEU A 69 4.84 1.15 -0.32
N ASN A 70 5.97 0.95 0.36
CA ASN A 70 7.29 1.40 -0.08
C ASN A 70 7.72 0.80 -1.45
N PRO A 71 7.60 -0.51 -1.71
CA PRO A 71 7.83 -1.08 -3.04
C PRO A 71 6.77 -0.62 -4.06
N ALA A 72 5.53 -0.35 -3.64
CA ALA A 72 4.48 0.16 -4.53
C ALA A 72 4.80 1.55 -5.11
N ALA A 73 5.44 2.43 -4.33
CA ALA A 73 5.90 3.74 -4.83
C ALA A 73 6.86 3.59 -6.02
N LYS A 74 7.74 2.60 -5.99
CA LYS A 74 8.66 2.29 -7.10
C LYS A 74 7.92 1.73 -8.31
N ILE A 75 6.87 0.95 -8.09
CA ILE A 75 6.01 0.42 -9.17
C ILE A 75 5.28 1.56 -9.90
N LEU A 76 4.75 2.53 -9.15
CA LEU A 76 4.05 3.70 -9.71
C LEU A 76 4.95 4.63 -10.54
N GLU A 77 6.27 4.56 -10.35
CA GLU A 77 7.25 5.31 -11.13
C GLU A 77 7.68 4.60 -12.43
N LEU A 78 7.32 3.33 -12.60
CA LEU A 78 7.64 2.55 -13.81
C LEU A 78 6.60 2.81 -14.91
N VAL A 79 7.09 3.07 -16.11
CA VAL A 79 6.32 3.57 -17.27
C VAL A 79 5.32 2.54 -17.83
N ASP A 80 5.51 1.24 -17.57
CA ASP A 80 4.62 0.16 -18.01
C ASP A 80 3.75 -0.36 -16.86
N ALA A 81 2.64 0.34 -16.60
CA ALA A 81 1.70 0.02 -15.54
C ALA A 81 0.84 -1.24 -15.81
N SER A 82 0.94 -1.90 -16.97
CA SER A 82 0.04 -3.02 -17.30
C SER A 82 0.20 -4.21 -16.34
N GLY A 83 1.43 -4.55 -15.95
CA GLY A 83 1.71 -5.58 -14.94
C GLY A 83 1.53 -5.11 -13.49
N ALA A 84 1.41 -3.80 -13.28
CA ALA A 84 1.21 -3.20 -11.96
C ALA A 84 -0.26 -3.07 -11.57
N ARG A 85 -1.20 -3.20 -12.52
CA ARG A 85 -2.64 -2.96 -12.27
C ARG A 85 -3.19 -3.84 -11.16
N ASP A 86 -2.83 -5.12 -11.14
CA ASP A 86 -3.37 -6.06 -10.16
C ASP A 86 -2.78 -5.81 -8.77
N ALA A 87 -1.49 -5.50 -8.68
CA ALA A 87 -0.84 -5.06 -7.44
C ALA A 87 -1.45 -3.76 -6.89
N LEU A 88 -1.66 -2.76 -7.75
CA LEU A 88 -2.29 -1.49 -7.36
C LEU A 88 -3.75 -1.67 -6.96
N ARG A 89 -4.48 -2.58 -7.61
CA ARG A 89 -5.85 -2.93 -7.23
C ARG A 89 -5.88 -3.59 -5.87
N ALA A 90 -5.00 -4.55 -5.59
CA ALA A 90 -4.93 -5.21 -4.29
C ALA A 90 -4.59 -4.22 -3.16
N LEU A 91 -3.64 -3.32 -3.40
CA LEU A 91 -3.33 -2.24 -2.46
C LEU A 91 -4.52 -1.30 -2.23
N ARG A 92 -5.26 -0.96 -3.29
CA ARG A 92 -6.44 -0.09 -3.16
C ARG A 92 -7.50 -0.76 -2.30
N GLN A 93 -7.74 -2.05 -2.51
CA GLN A 93 -8.67 -2.84 -1.67
C GLN A 93 -8.23 -2.84 -0.20
N LEU A 94 -6.94 -3.02 0.08
CA LEU A 94 -6.42 -2.93 1.44
C LEU A 94 -6.66 -1.55 2.05
N ALA A 95 -6.32 -0.46 1.33
CA ALA A 95 -6.52 0.89 1.83
C ALA A 95 -8.00 1.21 2.06
N ASP A 96 -8.88 0.77 1.15
CA ASP A 96 -10.33 0.98 1.25
C ASP A 96 -10.94 0.17 2.41
N ALA A 97 -10.49 -1.06 2.65
CA ALA A 97 -10.93 -1.88 3.78
C ALA A 97 -10.57 -1.23 5.12
N LEU A 98 -9.32 -0.77 5.23
CA LEU A 98 -8.84 -0.04 6.41
C LEU A 98 -9.55 1.30 6.58
N ALA A 99 -9.95 1.98 5.51
CA ALA A 99 -10.67 3.25 5.58
C ALA A 99 -12.16 3.12 5.94
N ALA A 100 -12.71 1.90 5.90
CA ALA A 100 -14.12 1.62 6.15
C ALA A 100 -14.44 1.31 7.63
N ASP A 101 -13.42 1.00 8.43
CA ASP A 101 -13.48 0.82 9.90
C ASP A 101 -13.10 2.11 10.64
#